data_AF-A0A7S3E8G5-F1
#
_entry.id   AF-A0A7S3E8G5-F1
#
_cell.length_a   1.000
_cell.length_b   1.000
_cell.length_c   1.000
_cell.angle_alpha   90.00
_cell.angle_beta   90.00
_cell.angle_gamma   90.00
#
_symmetry.space_group_name_H-M   'P 1'
#
loop_
_entity.id
_entity.type
_entity.pdbx_description
1 polymer ?
#
loop_
_entity_poly.entity_id
_entity_poly.type
_entity_poly.pdbx_seq_one_letter_code
_entity_poly.pdbx_strand_id
1 'polypeptide(L)'
;MKVLGSVSAAILALIIVSVVSAEHHANCTVVADVHFKSITHGRGKRAGDLIYSLEFFRSLLGSPNNGRKGPKSKGHRWINWDDEEVPFELPYDYFNSYSRRGLVLESRKNKFRVSTPPVVPDGIVDKRFSSINKRESKNFKTFTRKRLFTPVKDNVFAVKFYLPGESQRAFVQGFGAVFVGVDVPGQTRMVAYDRGGCVLAAEYVEPSPNGLSFLGFYFDSPIIWSVEIKLGNKAIDKSKCGLSCGEDVVVMDDILFSEPVLLRY
;
A
#
# COMPACT_ATOMS: atom_id res chain seq x y z
N MET A 1 1.61 48.53 -41.69
CA MET A 1 0.82 48.04 -40.53
C MET A 1 1.65 46.99 -39.80
N LYS A 2 1.99 47.27 -38.53
CA LYS A 2 2.57 46.32 -37.56
C LYS A 2 1.55 45.24 -37.20
N VAL A 3 2.04 44.22 -36.47
CA VAL A 3 1.35 43.24 -35.57
C VAL A 3 1.43 41.82 -36.12
N LEU A 4 1.87 40.77 -35.42
CA LEU A 4 2.63 40.55 -34.17
C LEU A 4 2.99 39.04 -34.18
N GLY A 5 4.18 38.67 -33.70
CA GLY A 5 4.58 37.27 -33.54
C GLY A 5 3.84 36.59 -32.39
N SER A 6 3.47 35.32 -32.56
CA SER A 6 2.93 34.48 -31.48
C SER A 6 4.08 33.92 -30.64
N VAL A 7 4.15 34.34 -29.38
CA VAL A 7 5.00 33.72 -28.36
C VAL A 7 4.18 32.64 -27.67
N SER A 8 4.68 31.41 -27.69
CA SER A 8 4.08 30.25 -27.02
C SER A 8 4.26 30.37 -25.50
N ALA A 9 3.17 30.44 -24.75
CA ALA A 9 3.19 30.50 -23.29
C ALA A 9 3.16 29.08 -22.71
N ALA A 10 4.26 28.66 -22.08
CA ALA A 10 4.31 27.45 -21.27
C ALA A 10 3.54 27.70 -19.96
N ILE A 11 2.48 26.93 -19.73
CA ILE A 11 1.69 26.98 -18.50
C ILE A 11 2.43 26.16 -17.43
N LEU A 12 3.03 26.84 -16.46
CA LEU A 12 3.62 26.26 -15.27
C LEU A 12 2.49 25.89 -14.30
N ALA A 13 2.23 24.59 -14.12
CA ALA A 13 1.23 24.12 -13.17
C ALA A 13 1.76 24.26 -11.73
N LEU A 14 1.18 25.19 -10.98
CA LEU A 14 1.47 25.41 -9.57
C LEU A 14 0.78 24.31 -8.72
N ILE A 15 1.56 23.38 -8.17
CA ILE A 15 1.06 22.35 -7.25
C ILE A 15 0.76 23.01 -5.90
N ILE A 16 -0.52 23.17 -5.57
CA ILE A 16 -0.95 23.61 -4.25
C ILE A 16 -0.98 22.38 -3.34
N VAL A 17 -0.01 22.29 -2.43
CA VAL A 17 -0.04 21.31 -1.33
C VAL A 17 -1.04 21.81 -0.29
N SER A 18 -2.21 21.17 -0.21
CA SER A 18 -3.18 21.42 0.85
C SER A 18 -2.66 20.87 2.18
N VAL A 19 -2.37 21.77 3.13
CA VAL A 19 -1.94 21.45 4.50
C VAL A 19 -3.15 20.91 5.27
N VAL A 20 -3.06 19.67 5.75
CA VAL A 20 -4.04 19.06 6.66
C VAL A 20 -3.67 19.43 8.09
N SER A 21 -4.68 19.77 8.88
CA SER A 21 -4.63 20.34 10.23
C SER A 21 -3.64 19.67 11.19
N ALA A 22 -2.95 20.51 11.95
CA ALA A 22 -1.90 20.21 12.90
C ALA A 22 -2.40 19.44 14.14
N GLU A 23 -1.65 18.41 14.51
CA GLU A 23 -1.32 18.07 15.90
C GLU A 23 -0.01 17.25 15.88
N HIS A 24 1.08 17.86 16.38
CA HIS A 24 2.39 17.24 16.65
C HIS A 24 3.25 16.72 15.46
N HIS A 25 3.48 17.53 14.42
CA HIS A 25 4.64 17.31 13.53
C HIS A 25 5.82 18.14 14.03
N ALA A 26 6.79 17.49 14.67
CA ALA A 26 8.10 18.08 14.96
C ALA A 26 8.67 18.71 13.68
N ASN A 27 9.37 19.84 13.79
CA ASN A 27 9.99 20.59 12.68
C ASN A 27 10.41 19.69 11.51
N CYS A 28 9.52 19.53 10.53
CA CYS A 28 9.81 18.84 9.29
C CYS A 28 10.61 19.80 8.43
N THR A 29 11.89 19.97 8.77
CA THR A 29 12.85 20.52 7.84
C THR A 29 12.84 19.60 6.63
N VAL A 30 12.46 20.15 5.47
CA VAL A 30 12.69 19.51 4.17
C VAL A 30 14.18 19.20 4.16
N VAL A 31 14.56 17.95 4.40
CA VAL A 31 15.96 17.53 4.30
C VAL A 31 16.29 17.81 2.84
N ALA A 32 17.13 18.82 2.60
CA ALA A 32 17.36 19.41 1.28
C ALA A 32 18.07 18.48 0.29
N ASP A 33 18.25 17.20 0.62
CA ASP A 33 18.63 16.14 -0.30
C ASP A 33 17.57 15.04 -0.20
N VAL A 34 16.59 15.09 -1.10
CA VAL A 34 15.55 14.07 -1.17
C VAL A 34 16.24 12.76 -1.56
N HIS A 35 16.41 11.85 -0.59
CA HIS A 35 16.89 10.46 -0.75
C HIS A 35 15.98 9.58 -1.64
N PHE A 36 15.09 10.20 -2.42
CA PHE A 36 14.07 9.55 -3.20
C PHE A 36 14.63 9.12 -4.55
N LYS A 37 14.56 7.82 -4.84
CA LYS A 37 15.15 7.25 -6.05
C LYS A 37 14.12 6.95 -7.13
N SER A 38 12.96 6.43 -6.77
CA SER A 38 11.91 6.08 -7.74
C SER A 38 10.53 5.94 -7.12
N ILE A 39 9.51 6.37 -7.89
CA ILE A 39 8.13 5.92 -7.75
C ILE A 39 7.88 4.96 -8.91
N THR A 40 7.35 3.79 -8.61
CA THR A 40 6.90 2.84 -9.62
C THR A 40 5.39 2.80 -9.64
N HIS A 41 4.80 3.11 -10.80
CA HIS A 41 3.39 2.92 -11.07
C HIS A 41 3.17 1.66 -11.92
N GLY A 42 2.00 1.07 -11.78
CA GLY A 42 1.50 0.04 -12.69
C GLY A 42 -0.01 -0.01 -12.65
N ARG A 43 -0.64 -0.38 -13.76
CA ARG A 43 -2.09 -0.62 -13.80
C ARG A 43 -2.46 -1.56 -14.92
N GLY A 44 -3.54 -2.30 -14.73
CA GLY A 44 -4.12 -3.08 -15.80
C GLY A 44 -5.37 -3.85 -15.40
N LYS A 45 -5.95 -4.56 -16.36
CA LYS A 45 -7.21 -5.28 -16.19
C LYS A 45 -7.02 -6.68 -15.64
N ARG A 46 -5.81 -7.23 -15.68
CA ARG A 46 -5.46 -8.58 -15.20
C ARG A 46 -4.05 -8.59 -14.61
N ALA A 47 -3.73 -9.63 -13.86
CA ALA A 47 -2.46 -9.74 -13.14
C ALA A 47 -1.22 -9.60 -14.04
N GLY A 48 -1.23 -10.20 -15.23
CA GLY A 48 -0.12 -10.11 -16.18
C GLY A 48 0.21 -8.69 -16.65
N ASP A 49 -0.73 -7.74 -16.52
CA ASP A 49 -0.49 -6.36 -16.91
C ASP A 49 0.37 -5.60 -15.88
N LEU A 50 0.45 -6.08 -14.63
CA LEU A 50 1.32 -5.50 -13.59
C LEU A 50 2.72 -6.11 -13.55
N ILE A 51 2.99 -7.15 -14.36
CA ILE A 51 4.18 -7.99 -14.18
C ILE A 51 5.48 -7.18 -14.32
N TYR A 52 5.56 -6.26 -15.28
CA TYR A 52 6.74 -5.44 -15.50
C TYR A 52 6.99 -4.46 -14.35
N SER A 53 5.95 -3.77 -13.88
CA SER A 53 6.07 -2.82 -12.76
C SER A 53 6.46 -3.53 -11.48
N LEU A 54 5.87 -4.72 -11.22
CA LEU A 54 6.19 -5.50 -10.03
C LEU A 54 7.62 -6.05 -10.07
N GLU A 55 8.04 -6.67 -11.19
CA GLU A 55 9.40 -7.22 -11.31
C GLU A 55 10.46 -6.11 -11.29
N PHE A 56 10.18 -4.96 -11.90
CA PHE A 56 11.04 -3.77 -11.76
C PHE A 56 11.18 -3.39 -10.27
N PHE A 57 10.07 -3.22 -9.56
CA PHE A 57 10.12 -2.85 -8.15
C PHE A 57 10.82 -3.90 -7.28
N ARG A 58 10.56 -5.20 -7.52
CA ARG A 58 11.25 -6.31 -6.84
C ARG A 58 12.76 -6.27 -7.06
N SER A 59 13.21 -5.91 -8.26
CA SER A 59 14.64 -5.76 -8.54
C SER A 59 15.29 -4.66 -7.70
N LEU A 60 14.57 -3.56 -7.42
CA LEU A 60 15.03 -2.50 -6.52
C LEU A 60 15.12 -2.96 -5.07
N LEU A 61 14.14 -3.72 -4.57
CA LEU A 61 14.14 -4.21 -3.19
C LEU A 61 15.27 -5.23 -2.93
N GLY A 62 15.82 -5.83 -3.98
CA GLY A 62 16.93 -6.77 -3.91
C GLY A 62 16.51 -8.21 -3.60
N SER A 63 17.40 -9.16 -3.86
CA SER A 63 17.17 -10.59 -3.67
C SER A 63 17.88 -11.17 -2.43
N PRO A 64 17.35 -12.24 -1.82
CA PRO A 64 16.12 -12.97 -2.17
C PRO A 64 14.86 -12.39 -1.48
N ASN A 65 13.70 -13.00 -1.74
CA ASN A 65 12.57 -12.92 -0.81
C ASN A 65 12.92 -13.71 0.47
N ASN A 66 13.02 -13.02 1.60
CA ASN A 66 13.43 -13.60 2.87
C ASN A 66 12.31 -14.36 3.60
N GLY A 67 11.06 -14.31 3.11
CA GLY A 67 9.96 -15.13 3.62
C GLY A 67 9.70 -14.90 5.11
N ARG A 68 9.57 -15.97 5.91
CA ARG A 68 9.38 -15.92 7.38
C ARG A 68 10.68 -16.04 8.18
N LYS A 69 11.85 -15.91 7.53
CA LYS A 69 13.15 -16.03 8.20
C LYS A 69 13.34 -14.86 9.19
N GLY A 70 14.15 -15.04 10.24
CA GLY A 70 14.54 -13.93 11.11
C GLY A 70 15.26 -12.80 10.34
N PRO A 71 15.70 -11.73 11.04
CA PRO A 71 16.28 -10.56 10.41
C PRO A 71 17.44 -10.90 9.46
N LYS A 72 17.49 -10.17 8.34
CA LYS A 72 18.56 -10.26 7.34
C LYS A 72 19.19 -8.89 7.11
N SER A 73 20.33 -8.89 6.43
CA SER A 73 21.05 -7.66 6.06
C SER A 73 20.66 -7.12 4.68
N LYS A 74 19.97 -7.91 3.86
CA LYS A 74 19.56 -7.56 2.49
C LYS A 74 18.39 -8.42 2.02
N GLY A 75 17.81 -8.05 0.88
CA GLY A 75 16.68 -8.73 0.25
C GLY A 75 15.36 -8.04 0.56
N HIS A 76 14.25 -8.74 0.36
CA HIS A 76 12.92 -8.20 0.55
C HIS A 76 11.97 -9.17 1.25
N ARG A 77 10.80 -8.67 1.61
CA ARG A 77 9.67 -9.43 2.14
C ARG A 77 8.48 -9.20 1.23
N TRP A 78 7.70 -10.26 1.03
CA TRP A 78 6.49 -10.25 0.23
C TRP A 78 5.37 -10.95 1.01
N ILE A 79 4.24 -10.27 1.15
CA ILE A 79 3.01 -10.77 1.75
C ILE A 79 1.94 -10.78 0.67
N ASN A 80 1.43 -11.96 0.35
CA ASN A 80 0.35 -12.21 -0.62
C ASN A 80 -0.90 -12.80 0.05
N TRP A 81 -0.94 -12.82 1.38
CA TRP A 81 -2.07 -13.32 2.20
C TRP A 81 -2.41 -14.80 2.02
N ASP A 82 -1.67 -15.52 1.17
CA ASP A 82 -2.04 -16.82 0.65
C ASP A 82 -1.45 -18.01 1.41
N ASP A 83 -0.65 -17.78 2.46
CA ASP A 83 -0.18 -18.88 3.32
C ASP A 83 -1.34 -19.50 4.10
N GLU A 84 -1.46 -20.82 4.15
CA GLU A 84 -2.62 -21.55 4.70
C GLU A 84 -2.98 -21.13 6.14
N GLU A 85 -1.99 -20.75 6.95
CA GLU A 85 -2.20 -20.36 8.36
C GLU A 85 -2.60 -18.89 8.54
N VAL A 86 -2.73 -18.11 7.46
CA VAL A 86 -3.22 -16.73 7.53
C VAL A 86 -4.72 -16.77 7.88
N PRO A 87 -5.11 -16.27 9.06
CA PRO A 87 -6.49 -16.37 9.53
C PRO A 87 -7.42 -15.39 8.79
N PHE A 88 -8.71 -15.72 8.78
CA PHE A 88 -9.75 -14.87 8.20
C PHE A 88 -9.83 -13.48 8.87
N GLU A 89 -9.95 -13.46 10.20
CA GLU A 89 -9.80 -12.25 11.01
C GLU A 89 -8.32 -12.10 11.35
N LEU A 90 -7.65 -11.12 10.73
CA LEU A 90 -6.21 -10.99 10.80
C LEU A 90 -5.79 -10.17 12.02
N PRO A 91 -5.02 -10.76 12.97
CA PRO A 91 -4.38 -9.99 14.03
C PRO A 91 -3.43 -8.95 13.44
N TYR A 92 -3.45 -7.74 14.00
CA TYR A 92 -2.70 -6.60 13.47
C TYR A 92 -1.18 -6.83 13.42
N ASP A 93 -0.65 -7.69 14.29
CA ASP A 93 0.76 -8.03 14.41
C ASP A 93 1.11 -9.41 13.81
N TYR A 94 0.18 -10.09 13.12
CA TYR A 94 0.38 -11.45 12.62
C TYR A 94 1.67 -11.59 11.78
N PHE A 95 1.98 -10.60 10.94
CA PHE A 95 3.19 -10.59 10.09
C PHE A 95 4.46 -10.11 10.81
N ASN A 96 4.40 -9.99 12.14
CA ASN A 96 5.56 -9.83 13.00
C ASN A 96 5.65 -10.94 14.05
N SER A 97 4.55 -11.26 14.75
CA SER A 97 4.56 -12.21 15.87
C SER A 97 4.50 -13.69 15.45
N TYR A 98 3.62 -14.04 14.51
CA TYR A 98 3.46 -15.41 14.02
C TYR A 98 4.27 -15.65 12.74
N SER A 99 3.95 -14.88 11.70
CA SER A 99 4.60 -14.92 10.40
C SER A 99 5.68 -13.85 10.33
N ARG A 100 6.80 -14.08 11.03
CA ARG A 100 7.94 -13.17 11.29
C ARG A 100 8.51 -12.51 10.02
N ARG A 101 7.83 -11.48 9.51
CA ARG A 101 8.18 -10.71 8.30
C ARG A 101 8.49 -9.24 8.62
N GLY A 102 8.23 -8.79 9.85
CA GLY A 102 8.58 -7.45 10.31
C GLY A 102 7.53 -6.39 9.98
N LEU A 103 6.27 -6.79 9.81
CA LEU A 103 5.16 -5.90 9.48
C LEU A 103 4.08 -5.95 10.55
N VAL A 104 3.69 -4.76 11.03
CA VAL A 104 2.54 -4.57 11.93
C VAL A 104 1.59 -3.56 11.29
N LEU A 105 0.29 -3.87 11.32
CA LEU A 105 -0.79 -3.04 10.81
C LEU A 105 -1.37 -2.17 11.92
N GLU A 106 -1.86 -1.00 11.58
CA GLU A 106 -2.59 -0.12 12.50
C GLU A 106 -3.73 0.59 11.77
N SER A 107 -4.93 0.62 12.35
CA SER A 107 -6.05 1.44 11.88
C SER A 107 -6.80 1.96 13.10
N ARG A 108 -7.79 2.85 12.90
CA ARG A 108 -8.56 3.38 14.04
C ARG A 108 -9.22 2.28 14.87
N LYS A 109 -9.51 1.13 14.26
CA LYS A 109 -10.19 -0.01 14.90
C LYS A 109 -9.32 -1.23 15.09
N ASN A 110 -8.13 -1.30 14.47
CA ASN A 110 -7.27 -2.49 14.44
C ASN A 110 -8.05 -3.78 14.11
N LYS A 111 -8.94 -3.68 13.12
CA LYS A 111 -9.71 -4.80 12.57
C LYS A 111 -9.37 -4.96 11.11
N PHE A 112 -8.90 -6.15 10.74
CA PHE A 112 -8.43 -6.46 9.41
C PHE A 112 -8.96 -7.82 8.99
N ARG A 113 -9.26 -7.97 7.71
CA ARG A 113 -9.79 -9.21 7.17
C ARG A 113 -9.02 -9.63 5.94
N VAL A 114 -8.77 -10.93 5.85
CA VAL A 114 -8.27 -11.58 4.65
C VAL A 114 -9.41 -12.41 4.05
N SER A 115 -9.76 -12.16 2.80
CA SER A 115 -10.84 -12.90 2.12
C SER A 115 -10.42 -14.37 1.95
N THR A 116 -11.35 -15.31 1.92
CA THR A 116 -11.04 -16.75 1.79
C THR A 116 -11.55 -17.34 0.47
N PRO A 117 -10.80 -18.25 -0.16
CA PRO A 117 -11.33 -19.05 -1.26
C PRO A 117 -12.44 -20.02 -0.78
N PRO A 118 -13.18 -20.65 -1.72
CA PRO A 118 -14.26 -21.59 -1.39
C PRO A 118 -13.87 -22.81 -0.55
N VAL A 119 -12.57 -23.08 -0.38
CA VAL A 119 -12.04 -24.19 0.41
C VAL A 119 -10.92 -23.60 1.28
N VAL A 120 -11.13 -23.49 2.58
CA VAL A 120 -10.14 -23.04 3.57
C VAL A 120 -10.21 -23.87 4.85
N PRO A 121 -9.10 -23.97 5.62
CA PRO A 121 -9.06 -24.74 6.86
C PRO A 121 -10.15 -24.36 7.88
N ASP A 122 -10.51 -23.08 7.96
CA ASP A 122 -11.46 -22.56 8.95
C ASP A 122 -12.93 -22.69 8.51
N GLY A 123 -13.21 -23.23 7.32
CA GLY A 123 -14.55 -23.43 6.79
C GLY A 123 -15.35 -22.17 6.41
N ILE A 124 -14.82 -20.96 6.68
CA ILE A 124 -15.46 -19.69 6.32
C ILE A 124 -15.21 -19.40 4.85
N VAL A 125 -16.26 -19.35 4.04
CA VAL A 125 -16.18 -18.97 2.61
C VAL A 125 -16.49 -17.48 2.46
N ASP A 126 -15.48 -16.70 2.05
CA ASP A 126 -15.62 -15.28 1.80
C ASP A 126 -14.87 -14.85 0.53
N LYS A 127 -15.45 -15.17 -0.62
CA LYS A 127 -14.86 -14.86 -1.92
C LYS A 127 -14.79 -13.34 -2.13
N ARG A 128 -13.58 -12.77 -1.98
CA ARG A 128 -13.30 -11.34 -2.17
C ARG A 128 -14.26 -10.46 -1.35
N PHE A 129 -14.44 -10.80 -0.08
CA PHE A 129 -15.27 -10.03 0.86
C PHE A 129 -16.77 -10.03 0.56
N SER A 130 -17.27 -11.04 -0.16
CA SER A 130 -18.70 -11.30 -0.34
C SER A 130 -19.51 -11.35 0.97
N SER A 131 -18.88 -11.71 2.10
CA SER A 131 -19.47 -11.73 3.45
C SER A 131 -19.68 -10.33 4.04
N ILE A 132 -18.90 -9.34 3.59
CA ILE A 132 -19.03 -7.93 3.98
C ILE A 132 -19.96 -7.21 3.01
N ASN A 133 -19.65 -7.30 1.72
CA ASN A 133 -20.35 -6.57 0.69
C ASN A 133 -20.38 -7.35 -0.64
N LYS A 134 -21.47 -8.10 -0.85
CA LYS A 134 -21.69 -8.92 -2.05
C LYS A 134 -21.72 -8.12 -3.37
N ARG A 135 -21.99 -6.80 -3.30
CA ARG A 135 -21.98 -5.94 -4.49
C ARG A 135 -20.54 -5.66 -4.91
N GLU A 136 -19.74 -5.12 -4.00
CA GLU A 136 -18.35 -4.77 -4.26
C GLU A 136 -17.48 -6.00 -4.56
N SER A 137 -17.76 -7.13 -3.91
CA SER A 137 -17.02 -8.37 -4.15
C SER A 137 -17.01 -8.83 -5.62
N LYS A 138 -18.02 -8.42 -6.41
CA LYS A 138 -18.10 -8.74 -7.84
C LYS A 138 -17.15 -7.90 -8.70
N ASN A 139 -16.74 -6.74 -8.22
CA ASN A 139 -15.86 -5.81 -8.92
C ASN A 139 -14.38 -6.13 -8.67
N PHE A 140 -14.07 -6.81 -7.56
CA PHE A 140 -12.69 -7.15 -7.21
C PHE A 140 -12.09 -8.26 -8.06
N LYS A 141 -10.80 -8.11 -8.35
CA LYS A 141 -9.93 -9.09 -8.99
C LYS A 141 -8.79 -9.45 -8.05
N THR A 142 -8.17 -10.60 -8.26
CA THR A 142 -6.94 -10.97 -7.55
C THR A 142 -5.76 -10.80 -8.51
N PHE A 143 -4.65 -10.32 -7.97
CA PHE A 143 -3.35 -10.25 -8.62
C PHE A 143 -2.61 -11.58 -8.45
N THR A 144 -2.34 -12.01 -7.22
CA THR A 144 -1.85 -13.37 -6.95
C THR A 144 -3.01 -14.31 -6.62
N ARG A 145 -2.75 -15.46 -5.98
CA ARG A 145 -3.81 -16.43 -5.64
C ARG A 145 -4.73 -15.80 -4.58
N LYS A 146 -5.66 -16.58 -4.04
CA LYS A 146 -7.10 -16.18 -4.15
C LYS A 146 -7.55 -15.13 -3.13
N ARG A 147 -6.65 -14.57 -2.32
CA ARG A 147 -7.00 -13.82 -1.11
C ARG A 147 -6.62 -12.34 -1.22
N LEU A 148 -7.53 -11.50 -0.74
CA LEU A 148 -7.37 -10.06 -0.66
C LEU A 148 -7.35 -9.64 0.80
N PHE A 149 -6.83 -8.45 1.07
CA PHE A 149 -6.75 -7.82 2.38
C PHE A 149 -7.53 -6.50 2.41
N THR A 150 -8.19 -6.21 3.54
CA THR A 150 -8.79 -4.91 3.81
C THR A 150 -8.82 -4.61 5.32
N PRO A 151 -8.65 -3.35 5.75
CA PRO A 151 -9.18 -2.90 7.03
C PRO A 151 -10.72 -3.00 7.05
N VAL A 152 -11.29 -3.20 8.23
CA VAL A 152 -12.74 -3.34 8.45
C VAL A 152 -13.25 -2.15 9.27
N LYS A 153 -14.38 -1.55 8.89
CA LYS A 153 -14.96 -0.32 9.46
C LYS A 153 -14.12 0.94 9.26
N ASP A 154 -13.04 0.82 8.48
CA ASP A 154 -12.09 1.85 8.15
C ASP A 154 -11.66 1.68 6.69
N ASN A 155 -11.13 2.74 6.10
CA ASN A 155 -10.49 2.71 4.79
C ASN A 155 -9.10 3.38 4.81
N VAL A 156 -8.62 3.75 5.99
CA VAL A 156 -7.26 4.23 6.21
C VAL A 156 -6.58 3.30 7.20
N PHE A 157 -5.33 2.92 6.92
CA PHE A 157 -4.50 2.17 7.84
C PHE A 157 -3.02 2.48 7.59
N ALA A 158 -2.19 2.19 8.59
CA ALA A 158 -0.76 2.32 8.52
C ALA A 158 -0.07 0.95 8.59
N VAL A 159 1.09 0.88 7.96
CA VAL A 159 2.06 -0.20 8.02
C VAL A 159 3.27 0.29 8.80
N LYS A 160 3.65 -0.44 9.85
CA LYS A 160 4.82 -0.17 10.69
C LYS A 160 5.82 -1.30 10.56
N PHE A 161 7.09 -0.96 10.46
CA PHE A 161 8.17 -1.93 10.26
C PHE A 161 8.92 -2.23 11.55
N TYR A 162 9.27 -3.50 11.71
CA TYR A 162 9.99 -4.08 12.84
C TYR A 162 11.05 -5.04 12.32
N LEU A 163 12.11 -5.26 13.11
CA LEU A 163 12.98 -6.40 12.85
C LEU A 163 12.11 -7.68 12.86
N PRO A 164 12.20 -8.55 11.84
CA PRO A 164 11.28 -9.67 11.69
C PRO A 164 11.23 -10.61 12.90
N GLY A 165 10.11 -10.60 13.64
CA GLY A 165 9.93 -11.43 14.84
C GLY A 165 10.33 -10.76 16.15
N GLU A 166 10.69 -9.48 16.12
CA GLU A 166 11.19 -8.74 17.27
C GLU A 166 10.31 -7.51 17.58
N SER A 167 10.47 -6.95 18.79
CA SER A 167 9.77 -5.74 19.23
C SER A 167 10.45 -4.44 18.77
N GLN A 168 11.68 -4.53 18.24
CA GLN A 168 12.47 -3.39 17.79
C GLN A 168 11.91 -2.84 16.47
N ARG A 169 11.51 -1.56 16.45
CA ARG A 169 11.12 -0.86 15.20
C ARG A 169 12.31 -0.74 14.26
N ALA A 170 12.04 -0.86 12.97
CA ALA A 170 13.04 -0.87 11.91
C ALA A 170 12.65 0.07 10.76
N PHE A 171 13.59 0.28 9.85
CA PHE A 171 13.42 1.06 8.63
C PHE A 171 13.40 0.13 7.43
N VAL A 172 12.66 0.54 6.40
CA VAL A 172 12.72 -0.07 5.07
C VAL A 172 13.15 0.99 4.05
N GLN A 173 13.87 0.56 3.02
CA GLN A 173 14.31 1.37 1.89
C GLN A 173 13.23 1.52 0.82
N GLY A 174 12.35 0.53 0.68
CA GLY A 174 11.24 0.60 -0.25
C GLY A 174 10.01 -0.14 0.25
N PHE A 175 8.85 0.35 -0.16
CA PHE A 175 7.54 -0.22 0.10
C PHE A 175 6.65 -0.07 -1.13
N GLY A 176 5.98 -1.14 -1.52
CA GLY A 176 5.02 -1.13 -2.61
C GLY A 176 3.86 -2.06 -2.36
N ALA A 177 2.74 -1.75 -3.00
CA ALA A 177 1.50 -2.48 -2.81
C ALA A 177 0.66 -2.58 -4.07
N VAL A 178 -0.10 -3.67 -4.16
CA VAL A 178 -1.10 -3.90 -5.19
C VAL A 178 -2.49 -3.54 -4.65
N PHE A 179 -3.18 -2.71 -5.39
CA PHE A 179 -4.52 -2.21 -5.10
C PHE A 179 -5.52 -2.82 -6.07
N VAL A 180 -6.74 -3.06 -5.58
CA VAL A 180 -7.81 -3.70 -6.33
C VAL A 180 -9.02 -2.80 -6.31
N GLY A 181 -9.54 -2.49 -7.51
CA GLY A 181 -10.76 -1.69 -7.65
C GLY A 181 -10.56 -0.19 -7.50
N VAL A 182 -9.38 0.35 -7.84
CA VAL A 182 -9.19 1.82 -7.86
C VAL A 182 -9.96 2.40 -9.05
N ASP A 183 -11.14 2.94 -8.78
CA ASP A 183 -12.06 3.42 -9.81
C ASP A 183 -12.05 4.95 -9.94
N VAL A 184 -11.88 5.68 -8.83
CA VAL A 184 -11.98 7.14 -8.79
C VAL A 184 -10.60 7.79 -8.61
N PRO A 185 -10.17 8.67 -9.55
CA PRO A 185 -8.90 9.40 -9.40
C PRO A 185 -8.84 10.21 -8.10
N GLY A 186 -7.66 10.24 -7.47
CA GLY A 186 -7.41 11.10 -6.30
C GLY A 186 -8.03 10.62 -4.98
N GLN A 187 -8.60 9.40 -4.93
CA GLN A 187 -9.20 8.86 -3.70
C GLN A 187 -8.30 7.88 -2.96
N THR A 188 -7.60 7.02 -3.69
CA THR A 188 -6.65 6.05 -3.14
C THR A 188 -5.25 6.64 -3.12
N ARG A 189 -4.58 6.59 -1.97
CA ARG A 189 -3.30 7.27 -1.75
C ARG A 189 -2.38 6.46 -0.83
N MET A 190 -1.08 6.57 -1.06
CA MET A 190 -0.02 6.02 -0.20
C MET A 190 0.93 7.13 0.25
N VAL A 191 1.32 7.13 1.51
CA VAL A 191 2.24 8.13 2.10
C VAL A 191 3.30 7.44 2.92
N ALA A 192 4.57 7.66 2.61
CA ALA A 192 5.70 7.20 3.41
C ALA A 192 6.13 8.30 4.39
N TYR A 193 6.42 7.90 5.62
CA TYR A 193 6.89 8.78 6.68
C TYR A 193 8.24 8.30 7.23
N ASP A 194 9.06 9.25 7.64
CA ASP A 194 10.26 8.98 8.43
C ASP A 194 9.94 8.73 9.92
N ARG A 195 10.98 8.56 10.73
CA ARG A 195 10.84 8.34 12.18
C ARG A 195 10.29 9.57 12.93
N GLY A 196 10.51 10.77 12.41
CA GLY A 196 10.00 12.03 12.98
C GLY A 196 8.54 12.30 12.63
N GLY A 197 7.92 11.50 11.76
CA GLY A 197 6.57 11.72 11.26
C GLY A 197 6.51 12.71 10.10
N CYS A 198 7.64 13.00 9.45
CA CYS A 198 7.70 13.84 8.28
C CYS A 198 7.42 13.02 7.02
N VAL A 199 6.68 13.62 6.08
CA VAL A 199 6.36 12.99 4.80
C VAL A 199 7.62 12.89 3.96
N LEU A 200 7.97 11.67 3.57
CA LEU A 200 9.05 11.36 2.64
C LEU A 200 8.56 11.35 1.19
N ALA A 201 7.38 10.78 0.97
CA ALA A 201 6.70 10.73 -0.33
C ALA A 201 5.20 10.56 -0.11
N ALA A 202 4.39 11.14 -0.99
CA ALA A 202 2.94 10.99 -0.98
C ALA A 202 2.46 10.93 -2.44
N GLU A 203 1.75 9.86 -2.80
CA GLU A 203 1.26 9.69 -4.16
C GLU A 203 -0.13 9.08 -4.22
N TYR A 204 -0.91 9.52 -5.21
CA TYR A 204 -2.17 8.90 -5.56
C TYR A 204 -1.94 7.66 -6.42
N VAL A 205 -2.72 6.61 -6.16
CA VAL A 205 -2.68 5.39 -6.96
C VAL A 205 -3.44 5.64 -8.26
N GLU A 206 -2.82 5.32 -9.39
CA GLU A 206 -3.47 5.49 -10.69
C GLU A 206 -4.71 4.59 -10.80
N PRO A 207 -5.85 5.11 -11.29
CA PRO A 207 -7.06 4.32 -11.41
C PRO A 207 -6.93 3.27 -12.52
N SER A 208 -7.48 2.10 -12.22
CA SER A 208 -7.68 0.99 -13.15
C SER A 208 -9.06 0.41 -12.88
N PRO A 209 -10.12 0.98 -13.47
CA PRO A 209 -11.47 0.60 -13.08
C PRO A 209 -11.76 -0.88 -13.27
N ASN A 210 -12.33 -1.55 -12.28
CA ASN A 210 -12.47 -3.02 -12.25
C ASN A 210 -11.15 -3.76 -12.56
N GLY A 211 -10.02 -3.22 -12.12
CA GLY A 211 -8.68 -3.68 -12.44
C GLY A 211 -7.79 -3.72 -11.21
N LEU A 212 -6.49 -3.78 -11.49
CA LEU A 212 -5.42 -3.77 -10.51
C LEU A 212 -4.54 -2.56 -10.77
N SER A 213 -4.04 -1.98 -9.69
CA SER A 213 -3.05 -0.90 -9.71
C SER A 213 -1.90 -1.23 -8.78
N PHE A 214 -0.74 -0.67 -9.05
CA PHE A 214 0.48 -0.82 -8.28
C PHE A 214 1.08 0.56 -8.02
N LEU A 215 1.54 0.76 -6.79
CA LEU A 215 2.34 1.92 -6.42
C LEU A 215 3.46 1.45 -5.50
N GLY A 216 4.68 1.91 -5.76
CA GLY A 216 5.85 1.61 -4.93
C GLY A 216 6.78 2.80 -4.80
N PHE A 217 7.28 3.03 -3.58
CA PHE A 217 8.33 4.00 -3.27
C PHE A 217 9.64 3.27 -3.00
N TYR A 218 10.74 3.82 -3.50
CA TYR A 218 12.09 3.33 -3.22
C TYR A 218 13.05 4.51 -3.04
N PHE A 219 13.87 4.43 -2.00
CA PHE A 219 14.81 5.46 -1.57
C PHE A 219 16.25 4.94 -1.68
N ASP A 220 17.25 5.83 -1.63
CA ASP A 220 18.66 5.46 -1.69
C ASP A 220 19.18 4.82 -0.38
N SER A 221 18.46 4.97 0.72
CA SER A 221 18.76 4.37 2.02
C SER A 221 17.49 3.94 2.76
N PRO A 222 17.59 3.03 3.76
CA PRO A 222 16.47 2.67 4.62
C PRO A 222 16.01 3.85 5.49
N ILE A 223 14.97 4.56 5.05
CA ILE A 223 14.46 5.76 5.73
C ILE A 223 12.95 5.69 6.03
N ILE A 224 12.21 4.80 5.37
CA ILE A 224 10.78 4.64 5.59
C ILE A 224 10.57 3.97 6.95
N TRP A 225 9.92 4.69 7.86
CA TRP A 225 9.57 4.21 9.20
C TRP A 225 8.15 3.64 9.27
N SER A 226 7.25 4.23 8.49
CA SER A 226 5.86 3.78 8.33
C SER A 226 5.27 4.24 7.01
N VAL A 227 4.24 3.54 6.55
CA VAL A 227 3.45 3.91 5.38
C VAL A 227 1.98 4.00 5.75
N GLU A 228 1.31 5.10 5.47
CA GLU A 228 -0.15 5.22 5.54
C GLU A 228 -0.76 4.95 4.17
N ILE A 229 -1.87 4.22 4.16
CA ILE A 229 -2.61 3.87 2.97
C ILE A 229 -4.08 4.23 3.17
N LYS A 230 -4.61 5.03 2.24
CA LYS A 230 -6.04 5.30 2.11
C LYS A 230 -6.58 4.54 0.89
N LEU A 231 -7.64 3.77 1.12
CA LEU A 231 -8.33 2.94 0.13
C LEU A 231 -9.64 3.60 -0.29
N GLY A 232 -9.67 4.15 -1.50
CA GLY A 232 -10.84 4.85 -2.04
C GLY A 232 -11.38 5.95 -1.11
N ASN A 233 -12.67 6.26 -1.25
CA ASN A 233 -13.37 7.20 -0.37
C ASN A 233 -14.38 6.53 0.57
N LYS A 234 -14.48 5.19 0.52
CA LYS A 234 -15.48 4.43 1.25
C LYS A 234 -14.92 3.12 1.78
N ALA A 235 -15.12 2.87 3.07
CA ALA A 235 -14.88 1.55 3.66
C ALA A 235 -15.87 0.52 3.09
N ILE A 236 -15.40 -0.70 2.83
CA ILE A 236 -16.18 -1.76 2.18
C ILE A 236 -17.49 -2.09 2.90
N ASP A 237 -17.50 -2.08 4.23
CA ASP A 237 -18.67 -2.33 5.07
C ASP A 237 -19.67 -1.17 5.10
N LYS A 238 -19.28 0.00 4.60
CA LYS A 238 -20.11 1.22 4.56
C LYS A 238 -20.64 1.56 3.17
N SER A 239 -20.12 0.92 2.11
CA SER A 239 -20.63 1.13 0.75
C SER A 239 -22.05 0.59 0.62
N LYS A 240 -22.94 1.41 0.06
CA LYS A 240 -24.35 1.07 -0.18
C LYS A 240 -24.63 0.85 -1.67
N CYS A 241 -24.06 1.71 -2.50
CA CYS A 241 -24.35 1.79 -3.94
C CYS A 241 -23.09 1.84 -4.81
N GLY A 242 -21.89 1.83 -4.22
CA GLY A 242 -20.63 1.83 -4.94
C GLY A 242 -20.53 3.03 -5.89
N LEU A 243 -19.94 2.82 -7.07
CA LEU A 243 -19.72 3.88 -8.04
C LEU A 243 -21.00 4.58 -8.52
N SER A 244 -22.17 3.93 -8.46
CA SER A 244 -23.44 4.55 -8.86
C SER A 244 -23.84 5.77 -8.01
N CYS A 245 -23.23 5.93 -6.83
CA CYS A 245 -23.39 7.08 -5.97
C CYS A 245 -22.04 7.72 -5.55
N GLY A 246 -20.98 7.46 -6.32
CA GLY A 246 -19.65 8.03 -6.10
C GLY A 246 -18.86 7.39 -4.96
N GLU A 247 -19.23 6.21 -4.48
CA GLU A 247 -18.48 5.46 -3.47
C GLU A 247 -17.41 4.59 -4.16
N ASP A 248 -16.14 4.92 -3.93
CA ASP A 248 -14.97 4.16 -4.39
C ASP A 248 -14.48 3.27 -3.26
N VAL A 249 -14.62 1.95 -3.44
CA VAL A 249 -14.20 0.94 -2.48
C VAL A 249 -12.99 0.21 -3.06
N VAL A 250 -11.86 0.38 -2.39
CA VAL A 250 -10.60 -0.27 -2.78
C VAL A 250 -10.21 -1.27 -1.71
N VAL A 251 -9.70 -2.42 -2.14
CA VAL A 251 -9.05 -3.41 -1.27
C VAL A 251 -7.64 -3.67 -1.78
N MET A 252 -6.86 -4.45 -1.06
CA MET A 252 -5.47 -4.72 -1.42
C MET A 252 -5.24 -6.18 -1.72
N ASP A 253 -4.23 -6.41 -2.52
CA ASP A 253 -3.60 -7.71 -2.68
C ASP A 253 -2.17 -7.57 -2.13
N ASP A 254 -1.16 -8.06 -2.83
CA ASP A 254 0.23 -8.08 -2.39
C ASP A 254 0.81 -6.79 -1.78
N ILE A 255 1.64 -6.98 -0.75
CA ILE A 255 2.56 -5.98 -0.19
C ILE A 255 4.00 -6.48 -0.32
N LEU A 256 4.90 -5.58 -0.74
CA LEU A 256 6.33 -5.84 -0.86
C LEU A 256 7.11 -4.73 -0.18
N PHE A 257 8.15 -5.09 0.56
CA PHE A 257 9.03 -4.12 1.20
C PHE A 257 10.44 -4.68 1.30
N SER A 258 11.44 -3.80 1.24
CA SER A 258 12.83 -4.19 1.45
C SER A 258 13.00 -4.75 2.87
N GLU A 259 14.03 -5.55 3.10
CA GLU A 259 14.33 -6.10 4.42
C GLU A 259 14.32 -5.01 5.51
N PRO A 260 13.54 -5.16 6.59
CA PRO A 260 13.58 -4.24 7.71
C PRO A 260 14.95 -4.30 8.40
N VAL A 261 15.60 -3.15 8.54
CA VAL A 261 16.93 -3.03 9.14
C VAL A 261 16.96 -1.90 10.18
N LEU A 262 17.93 -1.99 11.09
CA LEU A 262 18.29 -0.85 11.94
C LEU A 262 19.20 0.10 11.17
N LEU A 263 19.03 1.40 11.39
CA LEU A 263 20.06 2.36 11.00
C LEU A 263 21.29 2.13 11.87
N ARG A 264 22.42 1.81 11.23
CA ARG A 264 23.72 1.90 11.89
C ARG A 264 24.15 3.36 11.78
N TYR A 265 24.14 4.06 12.89
CA TYR A 265 24.83 5.34 13.03
C TYR A 265 26.33 5.08 13.21
#